data_AF-A0A3Q2V0N2-F1
#
_entry.id   AF-A0A3Q2V0N2-F1
#
_cell.length_a   1.000
_cell.length_b   1.000
_cell.length_c   1.000
_cell.angle_alpha   90.00
_cell.angle_beta   90.00
_cell.angle_gamma   90.00
#
_symmetry.space_group_name_H-M   'P 1'
#
loop_
_entity.id
_entity.type
_entity.pdbx_description
1 polymer ?
#
loop_
_entity_poly.entity_id
_entity_poly.type
_entity_poly.pdbx_seq_one_letter_code
_entity_poly.pdbx_strand_id
1 'polypeptide(L)'
;TLLLVYGFILLNLIPIPPFCIVLFSEITDTFVPTCPSMPLGERVDCFPDSGASQEICQERGCCWSPRDESNVPWCFFPTNYGYTVESQETPNSYAIKAKLTRMESPPLFGQHIKELAIDAEMQTKNRLRFKIYDPNNKRFEVPHEHILSLNPTPSSPINNTLQITQKPFGLTPKGMGFDTRMAPIVFEDQYIQLSAKLPSHNIYGLGEHVHRQYRHDTNWRTWPIFTRDAFPNGVNTPAPAVTYRTIGGVLDFYIFFGDTPEQVVHEFLELIGKPVIPAYWSLGFQLSRWNYGNLSIVKETVERNRAVDLPYDIQYTDIDYMEDKKDFTYDKVKFAELPQFAEYLHEKGQKYILILDPAIATSKRVGDAPYESYDRGTAKNAWVTESDGVTPLIGEVWPGEAVFPDYTSQACIDWWVDEYERFYREVKHDALWIVSQF
;
A
#
# COMPACT_ATOMS: atom_id res chain seq x y z
N THR A 1 46.48 23.95 23.85
CA THR A 1 46.39 23.81 25.32
C THR A 1 45.67 22.53 25.62
N LEU A 2 46.30 21.58 26.30
CA LEU A 2 45.62 20.34 26.73
C LEU A 2 44.77 20.59 27.97
N LEU A 3 43.59 19.98 28.04
CA LEU A 3 42.80 19.86 29.26
C LEU A 3 42.63 18.36 29.55
N LEU A 4 43.33 17.86 30.56
CA LEU A 4 43.22 16.49 31.04
C LEU A 4 42.35 16.46 32.30
N VAL A 5 41.23 15.73 32.24
CA VAL A 5 40.36 15.49 33.40
C VAL A 5 40.49 14.03 33.79
N TYR A 6 41.12 13.75 34.93
CA TYR A 6 41.24 12.41 35.49
C TYR A 6 40.10 12.14 36.47
N GLY A 7 39.22 11.20 36.13
CA GLY A 7 38.28 10.58 37.06
C GLY A 7 38.80 9.22 37.52
N PHE A 8 39.07 9.05 38.81
CA PHE A 8 39.46 7.76 39.38
C PHE A 8 38.22 6.98 39.85
N ILE A 9 38.02 5.79 39.30
CA ILE A 9 37.30 4.70 39.98
C ILE A 9 38.28 3.54 40.10
N LEU A 10 38.62 3.18 41.34
CA LEU A 10 39.49 2.06 41.66
C LEU A 10 38.65 0.84 41.99
N LEU A 11 38.81 -0.26 41.23
CA LEU A 11 38.69 -1.63 41.76
C LEU A 11 39.24 -2.68 40.78
N ASN A 12 40.14 -3.51 41.30
CA ASN A 12 40.64 -4.80 40.78
C ASN A 12 41.49 -4.83 39.49
N LEU A 13 42.68 -5.43 39.63
CA LEU A 13 43.73 -5.55 38.63
C LEU A 13 43.54 -6.76 37.71
N ILE A 14 43.65 -6.56 36.40
CA ILE A 14 44.11 -7.58 35.44
C ILE A 14 45.09 -6.90 34.47
N PRO A 15 46.33 -7.39 34.27
CA PRO A 15 47.26 -6.82 33.31
C PRO A 15 46.93 -7.29 31.88
N ILE A 16 46.43 -6.38 31.04
CA ILE A 16 46.22 -6.61 29.61
C ILE A 16 47.52 -6.24 28.86
N PRO A 17 48.06 -7.10 27.97
CA PRO A 17 49.24 -6.76 27.18
C PRO A 17 48.94 -5.64 26.15
N PRO A 18 49.93 -4.83 25.75
CA PRO A 18 49.71 -3.69 24.88
C PRO A 18 49.34 -4.13 23.46
N PHE A 19 48.05 -3.99 23.12
CA PHE A 19 47.59 -4.08 21.74
C PHE A 19 48.09 -2.88 20.93
N CYS A 20 49.04 -3.10 20.03
CA CYS A 20 49.34 -2.16 18.97
C CYS A 20 48.17 -2.15 17.97
N ILE A 21 47.23 -1.20 18.13
CA ILE A 21 46.25 -0.89 17.10
C ILE A 21 46.99 -0.19 15.97
N VAL A 22 47.45 -0.97 14.99
CA VAL A 22 47.89 -0.44 13.69
C VAL A 22 46.65 0.04 12.96
N LEU A 23 46.34 1.34 13.09
CA LEU A 23 45.36 2.00 12.26
C LEU A 23 45.88 2.04 10.82
N PHE A 24 45.55 1.01 10.05
CA PHE A 24 45.51 1.12 8.61
C PHE A 24 44.44 2.15 8.25
N SER A 25 44.87 3.39 7.98
CA SER A 25 44.10 4.28 7.13
C SER A 25 44.18 3.73 5.70
N GLU A 26 43.37 2.71 5.42
CA GLU A 26 42.94 2.50 4.04
C GLU A 26 42.31 3.81 3.57
N ILE A 27 42.90 4.40 2.53
CA ILE A 27 42.29 5.53 1.86
C ILE A 27 41.12 4.94 1.07
N THR A 28 39.96 4.87 1.72
CA THR A 28 38.71 4.63 1.01
C THR A 28 38.57 5.76 -0.01
N ASP A 29 38.40 5.38 -1.28
CA ASP A 29 38.30 6.34 -2.38
C ASP A 29 36.99 7.12 -2.18
N THR A 30 37.11 8.34 -1.65
CA THR A 30 35.95 9.03 -1.07
C THR A 30 34.99 9.45 -2.17
N PHE A 31 33.79 8.86 -2.17
CA PHE A 31 32.80 9.09 -3.23
C PHE A 31 32.51 10.58 -3.39
N VAL A 32 32.88 11.14 -4.55
CA VAL A 32 32.61 12.54 -4.90
C VAL A 32 31.30 12.60 -5.71
N PRO A 33 30.24 13.27 -5.22
CA PRO A 33 29.01 13.44 -5.98
C PRO A 33 29.23 14.34 -7.20
N THR A 34 28.88 13.84 -8.39
CA THR A 34 28.90 14.62 -9.63
C THR A 34 27.62 15.46 -9.72
N CYS A 35 27.70 16.70 -9.23
CA CYS A 35 26.55 17.58 -9.11
C CYS A 35 26.28 18.39 -10.38
N PRO A 36 25.15 18.18 -11.08
CA PRO A 36 24.79 18.93 -12.28
C PRO A 36 24.26 20.33 -11.95
N SER A 37 24.42 21.26 -12.88
CA SER A 37 23.56 22.45 -12.93
C SER A 37 22.26 22.05 -13.63
N MET A 38 21.15 22.05 -12.89
CA MET A 38 19.84 21.59 -13.38
C MET A 38 18.72 22.53 -12.95
N PRO A 39 17.60 22.61 -13.70
CA PRO A 39 16.40 23.36 -13.29
C PRO A 39 15.89 22.89 -11.92
N LEU A 40 15.36 23.81 -11.12
CA LEU A 40 14.93 23.49 -9.75
C LEU A 40 13.83 22.41 -9.71
N GLY A 41 12.88 22.47 -10.65
CA GLY A 41 11.83 21.45 -10.85
C GLY A 41 12.31 20.09 -11.38
N GLU A 42 13.59 19.91 -11.67
CA GLU A 42 14.18 18.62 -12.08
C GLU A 42 15.07 18.01 -10.96
N ARG A 43 15.23 18.68 -9.82
CA ARG A 43 15.90 18.10 -8.66
C ARG A 43 15.07 16.97 -8.07
N VAL A 44 15.66 15.78 -7.92
CA VAL A 44 15.09 14.73 -7.06
C VAL A 44 15.79 14.73 -5.72
N ASP A 45 14.98 14.85 -4.69
CA ASP A 45 15.33 14.89 -3.28
C ASP A 45 16.03 13.60 -2.82
N CYS A 46 17.22 13.76 -2.22
CA CYS A 46 18.05 12.70 -1.64
C CYS A 46 17.99 12.65 -0.10
N PHE A 47 17.25 13.58 0.52
CA PHE A 47 17.05 13.65 1.96
C PHE A 47 15.54 13.78 2.27
N PRO A 48 14.75 12.70 2.04
CA PRO A 48 13.30 12.71 2.19
C PRO A 48 12.80 12.70 3.64
N ASP A 49 13.71 12.44 4.57
CA ASP A 49 13.55 12.49 6.01
C ASP A 49 13.77 13.92 6.55
N SER A 50 13.35 14.17 7.80
CA SER A 50 13.42 15.53 8.38
C SER A 50 14.83 15.89 8.84
N GLY A 51 15.31 17.09 8.50
CA GLY A 51 16.50 17.70 9.13
C GLY A 51 17.75 17.82 8.26
N ALA A 52 17.61 17.75 6.93
CA ALA A 52 18.72 17.86 5.97
C ALA A 52 19.69 19.04 6.28
N SER A 53 20.97 18.73 6.44
CA SER A 53 22.08 19.69 6.51
C SER A 53 23.10 19.44 5.38
N GLN A 54 24.08 20.34 5.23
CA GLN A 54 25.13 20.16 4.21
C GLN A 54 25.94 18.88 4.46
N GLU A 55 26.31 18.66 5.73
CA GLU A 55 27.19 17.61 6.20
C GLU A 55 26.56 16.24 5.89
N ILE A 56 25.35 15.99 6.42
CA ILE A 56 24.65 14.72 6.25
C ILE A 56 24.17 14.47 4.81
N CYS A 57 23.97 15.54 4.01
CA CYS A 57 23.74 15.41 2.57
C CYS A 57 25.01 14.92 1.84
N GLN A 58 26.18 15.42 2.24
CA GLN A 58 27.47 15.04 1.65
C GLN A 58 27.90 13.65 2.11
N GLU A 59 27.61 13.25 3.36
CA GLU A 59 27.82 11.88 3.87
C GLU A 59 27.03 10.81 3.08
N ARG A 60 25.80 11.12 2.66
CA ARG A 60 24.99 10.27 1.75
C ARG A 60 25.50 10.23 0.31
N GLY A 61 26.55 11.00 -0.02
CA GLY A 61 27.05 11.17 -1.37
C GLY A 61 26.09 11.94 -2.27
N CYS A 62 25.47 13.01 -1.75
CA CYS A 62 24.49 13.82 -2.49
C CYS A 62 24.86 15.31 -2.55
N CYS A 63 24.14 16.02 -3.42
CA CYS A 63 24.44 17.39 -3.81
C CYS A 63 23.72 18.40 -2.94
N TRP A 64 24.47 19.26 -2.26
CA TRP A 64 23.94 20.35 -1.47
C TRP A 64 23.90 21.67 -2.26
N SER A 65 22.74 22.30 -2.34
CA SER A 65 22.56 23.62 -2.96
C SER A 65 21.31 24.32 -2.42
N PRO A 66 21.42 25.07 -1.31
CA PRO A 66 20.27 25.74 -0.70
C PRO A 66 19.71 26.85 -1.59
N ARG A 67 18.40 27.08 -1.46
CA ARG A 67 17.59 28.03 -2.23
C ARG A 67 16.44 28.58 -1.38
N ASP A 68 16.08 29.84 -1.62
CA ASP A 68 15.00 30.53 -0.90
C ASP A 68 13.58 30.12 -1.37
N GLU A 69 13.49 29.28 -2.42
CA GLU A 69 12.23 28.74 -2.91
C GLU A 69 11.73 27.58 -2.03
N SER A 70 10.49 27.72 -1.52
CA SER A 70 9.89 26.72 -0.63
C SER A 70 9.71 25.36 -1.30
N ASN A 71 9.97 24.29 -0.55
CA ASN A 71 9.84 22.88 -0.95
C ASN A 71 10.80 22.40 -2.05
N VAL A 72 11.63 23.27 -2.65
CA VAL A 72 12.67 22.85 -3.60
C VAL A 72 13.78 22.10 -2.84
N PRO A 73 14.17 20.88 -3.24
CA PRO A 73 15.16 20.10 -2.50
C PRO A 73 16.53 20.80 -2.41
N TRP A 74 17.01 21.02 -1.18
CA TRP A 74 18.37 21.53 -0.92
C TRP A 74 19.42 20.43 -1.06
N CYS A 75 19.08 19.19 -0.66
CA CYS A 75 19.85 17.98 -0.92
C CYS A 75 19.22 17.19 -2.07
N PHE A 76 19.98 16.91 -3.13
CA PHE A 76 19.47 16.22 -4.32
C PHE A 76 20.49 15.21 -4.89
N PHE A 77 20.01 14.26 -5.69
CA PHE A 77 20.86 13.20 -6.24
C PHE A 77 21.91 13.72 -7.26
N PRO A 78 23.13 13.17 -7.27
CA PRO A 78 24.12 13.40 -8.32
C PRO A 78 23.89 12.49 -9.53
N THR A 79 24.62 12.75 -10.63
CA THR A 79 24.52 11.94 -11.86
C THR A 79 25.34 10.65 -11.86
N ASN A 80 26.24 10.47 -10.88
CA ASN A 80 27.11 9.29 -10.75
C ASN A 80 26.62 8.29 -9.67
N TYR A 81 25.31 8.21 -9.44
CA TYR A 81 24.66 7.31 -8.48
C TYR A 81 23.85 6.21 -9.21
N GLY A 82 23.38 5.21 -8.47
CA GLY A 82 22.48 4.17 -8.98
C GLY A 82 23.22 3.04 -9.69
N TYR A 83 22.68 2.55 -10.80
CA TYR A 83 23.12 1.30 -11.43
C TYR A 83 23.72 1.51 -12.83
N THR A 84 24.51 0.55 -13.30
CA THR A 84 24.88 0.39 -14.71
C THR A 84 24.32 -0.93 -15.23
N VAL A 85 23.95 -0.99 -16.51
CA VAL A 85 23.69 -2.26 -17.20
C VAL A 85 25.01 -3.01 -17.37
N GLU A 86 24.99 -4.31 -17.03
CA GLU A 86 26.10 -5.26 -17.24
C GLU A 86 25.87 -6.08 -18.52
N SER A 87 24.67 -6.66 -18.65
CA SER A 87 24.23 -7.38 -19.85
C SER A 87 22.79 -7.01 -20.21
N GLN A 88 22.48 -7.09 -21.51
CA GLN A 88 21.12 -6.94 -22.03
C GLN A 88 20.89 -7.99 -23.12
N GLU A 89 19.78 -8.70 -23.00
CA GLU A 89 19.36 -9.81 -23.86
C GLU A 89 17.93 -9.56 -24.38
N THR A 90 17.58 -10.16 -25.51
CA THR A 90 16.24 -10.05 -26.11
C THR A 90 15.75 -11.46 -26.43
N PRO A 91 15.17 -12.20 -25.44
CA PRO A 91 14.84 -13.62 -25.59
C PRO A 91 13.83 -13.91 -26.70
N ASN A 92 13.00 -12.93 -27.05
CA ASN A 92 12.11 -12.91 -28.21
C ASN A 92 11.78 -11.45 -28.57
N SER A 93 11.07 -11.21 -29.67
CA SER A 93 10.71 -9.86 -30.15
C SER A 93 9.94 -8.97 -29.17
N TYR A 94 9.37 -9.53 -28.10
CA TYR A 94 8.45 -8.88 -27.17
C TYR A 94 9.00 -8.74 -25.75
N ALA A 95 10.19 -9.28 -25.46
CA ALA A 95 10.80 -9.25 -24.13
C ALA A 95 12.26 -8.82 -24.16
N ILE A 96 12.67 -8.04 -23.16
CA ILE A 96 14.07 -7.71 -22.86
C ILE A 96 14.37 -8.22 -21.45
N LYS A 97 15.52 -8.87 -21.29
CA LYS A 97 16.10 -9.17 -19.98
C LYS A 97 17.39 -8.37 -19.83
N ALA A 98 17.69 -7.87 -18.64
CA ALA A 98 18.96 -7.18 -18.39
C ALA A 98 19.45 -7.41 -16.96
N LYS A 99 20.77 -7.43 -16.79
CA LYS A 99 21.44 -7.41 -15.50
C LYS A 99 21.97 -6.02 -15.20
N LEU A 100 21.84 -5.59 -13.95
CA LEU A 100 22.36 -4.34 -13.43
C LEU A 100 23.38 -4.59 -12.33
N THR A 101 24.50 -3.86 -12.37
CA THR A 101 25.45 -3.75 -11.27
C THR A 101 25.32 -2.38 -10.59
N ARG A 102 25.31 -2.34 -9.26
CA ARG A 102 25.36 -1.10 -8.49
C ARG A 102 26.66 -0.35 -8.78
N MET A 103 26.58 0.94 -9.10
CA MET A 103 27.74 1.83 -9.11
C MET A 103 28.11 2.17 -7.67
N GLU A 104 29.40 2.34 -7.35
CA GLU A 104 29.83 2.68 -5.98
C GLU A 104 29.27 4.04 -5.53
N SER A 105 28.61 4.07 -4.37
CA SER A 105 28.22 5.27 -3.62
C SER A 105 27.80 4.89 -2.18
N PRO A 106 27.66 5.84 -1.25
CA PRO A 106 27.17 5.57 0.11
C PRO A 106 25.73 4.97 0.15
N PRO A 107 25.35 4.31 1.27
CA PRO A 107 23.96 3.97 1.61
C PRO A 107 23.11 5.21 1.94
N LEU A 108 21.78 5.10 1.80
CA LEU A 108 20.82 6.09 2.30
C LEU A 108 20.17 5.65 3.61
N PHE A 109 19.54 4.46 3.63
CA PHE A 109 18.77 3.95 4.77
C PHE A 109 19.14 2.51 5.16
N GLY A 110 19.67 1.73 4.22
CA GLY A 110 20.16 0.36 4.43
C GLY A 110 21.26 -0.02 3.44
N GLN A 111 21.56 -1.31 3.32
CA GLN A 111 22.54 -1.81 2.34
C GLN A 111 21.94 -1.88 0.93
N HIS A 112 22.67 -1.39 -0.08
CA HIS A 112 22.29 -1.51 -1.49
C HIS A 112 22.34 -2.96 -1.95
N ILE A 113 21.34 -3.40 -2.71
CA ILE A 113 21.37 -4.68 -3.41
C ILE A 113 22.33 -4.54 -4.60
N LYS A 114 23.46 -5.26 -4.58
CA LYS A 114 24.55 -5.04 -5.54
C LYS A 114 24.22 -5.40 -6.99
N GLU A 115 23.35 -6.40 -7.16
CA GLU A 115 22.93 -6.93 -8.46
C GLU A 115 21.40 -6.88 -8.56
N LEU A 116 20.87 -6.37 -9.66
CA LEU A 116 19.44 -6.43 -9.96
C LEU A 116 19.21 -7.07 -11.33
N ALA A 117 18.09 -7.75 -11.49
CA ALA A 117 17.57 -8.19 -12.78
C ALA A 117 16.39 -7.33 -13.21
N ILE A 118 16.25 -7.15 -14.52
CA ILE A 118 15.10 -6.54 -15.17
C ILE A 118 14.46 -7.57 -16.09
N ASP A 119 13.17 -7.81 -15.89
CA ASP A 119 12.29 -8.49 -16.84
C ASP A 119 11.32 -7.46 -17.42
N ALA A 120 11.45 -7.11 -18.70
CA ALA A 120 10.56 -6.19 -19.40
C ALA A 120 9.85 -6.89 -20.56
N GLU A 121 8.54 -6.74 -20.66
CA GLU A 121 7.69 -7.46 -21.62
C GLU A 121 6.54 -6.59 -22.17
N MET A 122 6.29 -6.68 -23.47
CA MET A 122 5.07 -6.18 -24.09
C MET A 122 3.97 -7.24 -23.92
N GLN A 123 3.06 -7.05 -22.96
CA GLN A 123 2.01 -8.04 -22.67
C GLN A 123 0.83 -7.99 -23.66
N THR A 124 0.53 -6.81 -24.21
CA THR A 124 -0.43 -6.59 -25.30
C THR A 124 0.15 -5.53 -26.24
N LYS A 125 -0.57 -5.11 -27.29
CA LYS A 125 -0.19 -3.90 -28.06
C LYS A 125 -0.13 -2.63 -27.19
N ASN A 126 -0.90 -2.60 -26.11
CA ASN A 126 -1.26 -1.44 -25.31
C ASN A 126 -0.70 -1.50 -23.87
N ARG A 127 0.02 -2.57 -23.49
CA ARG A 127 0.53 -2.76 -22.13
C ARG A 127 1.98 -3.22 -22.13
N LEU A 128 2.87 -2.34 -21.68
CA LEU A 128 4.26 -2.66 -21.33
C LEU A 128 4.34 -2.94 -19.82
N ARG A 129 5.02 -4.02 -19.45
CA ARG A 129 5.43 -4.28 -18.07
C ARG A 129 6.95 -4.20 -17.97
N PHE A 130 7.46 -3.75 -16.83
CA PHE A 130 8.83 -4.05 -16.41
C PHE A 130 8.89 -4.33 -14.91
N LYS A 131 9.57 -5.41 -14.52
CA LYS A 131 9.90 -5.73 -13.13
C LYS A 131 11.40 -5.58 -12.88
N ILE A 132 11.77 -4.82 -11.84
CA ILE A 132 13.13 -4.72 -11.32
C ILE A 132 13.17 -5.41 -9.95
N TYR A 133 14.07 -6.38 -9.78
CA TYR A 133 14.11 -7.27 -8.61
C TYR A 133 15.53 -7.79 -8.32
N ASP A 134 15.74 -8.32 -7.11
CA ASP A 134 16.95 -9.05 -6.74
C ASP A 134 16.91 -10.47 -7.34
N PRO A 135 17.87 -10.87 -8.20
CA PRO A 135 17.88 -12.20 -8.81
C PRO A 135 18.41 -13.30 -7.89
N ASN A 136 19.11 -12.92 -6.80
CA ASN A 136 19.81 -13.82 -5.90
C ASN A 136 18.97 -14.13 -4.64
N ASN A 137 18.13 -13.19 -4.18
CA ASN A 137 17.24 -13.35 -3.03
C ASN A 137 15.77 -13.18 -3.43
N LYS A 138 14.91 -14.15 -3.10
CA LYS A 138 13.46 -14.01 -3.33
C LYS A 138 12.88 -12.93 -2.41
N ARG A 139 12.37 -11.84 -2.99
CA ARG A 139 11.68 -10.75 -2.30
C ARG A 139 10.15 -10.95 -2.35
N PHE A 140 9.42 -10.15 -1.57
CA PHE A 140 7.95 -10.14 -1.62
C PHE A 140 7.45 -9.58 -2.97
N GLU A 141 6.54 -10.30 -3.60
CA GLU A 141 5.78 -9.88 -4.78
C GLU A 141 4.29 -10.07 -4.46
N VAL A 142 3.43 -9.12 -4.87
CA VAL A 142 2.00 -9.14 -4.52
C VAL A 142 1.32 -10.34 -5.21
N PRO A 143 0.68 -11.27 -4.46
CA PRO A 143 0.06 -12.47 -5.03
C PRO A 143 -1.35 -12.17 -5.62
N HIS A 144 -1.41 -11.24 -6.58
CA HIS A 144 -2.68 -10.71 -7.10
C HIS A 144 -3.39 -11.74 -8.00
N GLU A 145 -4.49 -12.31 -7.49
CA GLU A 145 -5.27 -13.39 -8.12
C GLU A 145 -5.59 -13.18 -9.61
N HIS A 146 -6.25 -12.09 -9.98
CA HIS A 146 -6.63 -11.84 -11.38
C HIS A 146 -5.39 -11.68 -12.29
N ILE A 147 -4.36 -10.92 -11.87
CA ILE A 147 -3.11 -10.76 -12.65
C ILE A 147 -2.44 -12.13 -12.88
N LEU A 148 -2.40 -13.00 -11.87
CA LEU A 148 -1.83 -14.35 -11.97
C LEU A 148 -2.64 -15.28 -12.90
N SER A 149 -3.91 -14.97 -13.20
CA SER A 149 -4.74 -15.73 -14.14
C SER A 149 -4.57 -15.32 -15.61
N LEU A 150 -3.99 -14.14 -15.87
CA LEU A 150 -3.92 -13.56 -17.22
C LEU A 150 -2.88 -14.26 -18.11
N ASN A 151 -3.25 -14.43 -19.38
CA ASN A 151 -2.37 -14.93 -20.43
C ASN A 151 -2.03 -13.77 -21.39
N PRO A 152 -0.77 -13.26 -21.38
CA PRO A 152 -0.35 -12.18 -22.28
C PRO A 152 -0.52 -12.53 -23.77
N THR A 153 -0.88 -11.54 -24.58
CA THR A 153 -1.07 -11.63 -26.03
C THR A 153 -0.18 -10.60 -26.76
N PRO A 154 1.15 -10.82 -26.75
CA PRO A 154 2.12 -9.90 -27.33
C PRO A 154 1.91 -9.70 -28.84
N SER A 155 1.91 -8.43 -29.28
CA SER A 155 1.72 -8.06 -30.70
C SER A 155 2.59 -6.90 -31.19
N SER A 156 3.25 -6.18 -30.28
CA SER A 156 4.11 -5.02 -30.61
C SER A 156 5.55 -5.30 -30.16
N PRO A 157 6.57 -5.28 -31.06
CA PRO A 157 7.95 -5.58 -30.66
C PRO A 157 8.51 -4.59 -29.63
N ILE A 158 9.04 -5.09 -28.52
CA ILE A 158 9.44 -4.27 -27.36
C ILE A 158 10.55 -3.27 -27.68
N ASN A 159 11.46 -3.60 -28.60
CA ASN A 159 12.53 -2.69 -29.04
C ASN A 159 11.99 -1.43 -29.75
N ASN A 160 10.73 -1.43 -30.21
CA ASN A 160 10.06 -0.24 -30.76
C ASN A 160 9.39 0.60 -29.65
N THR A 161 9.06 -0.01 -28.50
CA THR A 161 8.34 0.63 -27.40
C THR A 161 9.26 1.12 -26.27
N LEU A 162 10.31 0.38 -25.92
CA LEU A 162 11.19 0.67 -24.78
C LEU A 162 12.62 1.01 -25.24
N GLN A 163 13.26 1.93 -24.54
CA GLN A 163 14.70 2.18 -24.60
C GLN A 163 15.32 2.02 -23.21
N ILE A 164 16.45 1.31 -23.15
CA ILE A 164 17.29 1.15 -21.96
C ILE A 164 18.54 2.01 -22.13
N THR A 165 18.73 2.99 -21.26
CA THR A 165 20.00 3.71 -21.12
C THR A 165 20.92 2.92 -20.19
N GLN A 166 22.20 2.82 -20.56
CA GLN A 166 23.11 1.83 -19.97
C GLN A 166 23.81 2.34 -18.69
N LYS A 167 24.27 3.60 -18.65
CA LYS A 167 24.99 4.17 -17.50
C LYS A 167 24.80 5.71 -17.39
N PRO A 168 24.29 6.24 -16.26
CA PRO A 168 23.49 5.50 -15.28
C PRO A 168 22.29 4.83 -15.96
N PHE A 169 21.83 3.72 -15.39
CA PHE A 169 20.70 2.96 -15.92
C PHE A 169 19.40 3.79 -15.87
N GLY A 170 18.58 3.67 -16.92
CA GLY A 170 17.22 4.21 -16.91
C GLY A 170 16.37 3.70 -18.06
N LEU A 171 15.05 3.76 -17.85
CA LEU A 171 14.02 3.29 -18.78
C LEU A 171 13.30 4.49 -19.41
N THR A 172 13.18 4.46 -20.74
CA THR A 172 12.46 5.50 -21.49
C THR A 172 11.52 4.82 -22.50
N PRO A 173 10.24 4.60 -22.14
CA PRO A 173 9.18 4.25 -23.08
C PRO A 173 9.02 5.32 -24.17
N LYS A 174 9.25 4.93 -25.42
CA LYS A 174 9.37 5.81 -26.58
C LYS A 174 8.04 6.50 -26.90
N GLY A 175 8.11 7.81 -27.16
CA GLY A 175 6.95 8.63 -27.53
C GLY A 175 6.02 9.04 -26.37
N MET A 176 6.19 8.49 -25.17
CA MET A 176 5.25 8.68 -24.05
C MET A 176 5.65 9.80 -23.07
N GLY A 177 6.90 10.26 -23.11
CA GLY A 177 7.43 11.23 -22.16
C GLY A 177 7.59 10.73 -20.73
N PHE A 178 7.35 9.43 -20.47
CA PHE A 178 7.83 8.74 -19.27
C PHE A 178 9.34 8.53 -19.40
N ASP A 179 10.14 9.06 -18.48
CA ASP A 179 11.59 8.91 -18.53
C ASP A 179 12.20 8.81 -17.12
N THR A 180 12.73 7.65 -16.75
CA THR A 180 13.27 7.45 -15.40
C THR A 180 14.64 8.10 -15.19
N ARG A 181 15.28 8.61 -16.26
CA ARG A 181 16.63 9.18 -16.22
C ARG A 181 16.71 10.53 -15.50
N MET A 182 15.58 11.07 -15.01
CA MET A 182 15.58 12.28 -14.19
C MET A 182 16.28 12.09 -12.84
N ALA A 183 16.40 10.84 -12.36
CA ALA A 183 17.11 10.51 -11.13
C ALA A 183 17.66 9.08 -11.17
N PRO A 184 18.73 8.79 -10.42
CA PRO A 184 19.18 7.43 -10.18
C PRO A 184 18.10 6.61 -9.44
N ILE A 185 18.00 5.33 -9.81
CA ILE A 185 17.23 4.34 -9.06
C ILE A 185 18.03 3.93 -7.82
N VAL A 186 17.35 3.83 -6.67
CA VAL A 186 17.89 3.30 -5.41
C VAL A 186 17.15 2.00 -5.10
N PHE A 187 17.87 0.99 -4.64
CA PHE A 187 17.31 -0.31 -4.30
C PHE A 187 18.09 -0.90 -3.10
N GLU A 188 17.58 -0.61 -1.91
CA GLU A 188 18.01 -1.14 -0.62
C GLU A 188 16.88 -2.04 -0.07
N ASP A 189 17.17 -2.91 0.91
CA ASP A 189 16.19 -3.89 1.39
C ASP A 189 14.85 -3.28 1.85
N GLN A 190 14.91 -2.15 2.58
CA GLN A 190 13.76 -1.41 3.08
C GLN A 190 13.65 0.02 2.52
N TYR A 191 14.34 0.32 1.41
CA TYR A 191 14.16 1.58 0.69
C TYR A 191 14.41 1.41 -0.81
N ILE A 192 13.33 1.48 -1.60
CA ILE A 192 13.40 1.38 -3.06
C ILE A 192 12.77 2.64 -3.67
N GLN A 193 13.50 3.29 -4.57
CA GLN A 193 13.07 4.53 -5.22
C GLN A 193 13.23 4.48 -6.73
N LEU A 194 12.16 4.85 -7.44
CA LEU A 194 12.16 5.13 -8.87
C LEU A 194 11.43 6.44 -9.14
N SER A 195 12.08 7.36 -9.85
CA SER A 195 11.45 8.61 -10.32
C SER A 195 11.20 8.53 -11.82
N ALA A 196 10.17 9.19 -12.32
CA ALA A 196 9.95 9.36 -13.74
C ALA A 196 9.46 10.78 -14.08
N LYS A 197 10.09 11.38 -15.09
CA LYS A 197 9.56 12.59 -15.74
C LYS A 197 8.30 12.19 -16.51
N LEU A 198 7.35 13.12 -16.63
CA LEU A 198 6.05 12.90 -17.27
C LEU A 198 5.83 13.91 -18.41
N PRO A 199 5.00 13.60 -19.42
CA PRO A 199 4.78 14.46 -20.58
C PRO A 199 3.94 15.71 -20.29
N SER A 200 3.19 15.77 -19.18
CA SER A 200 2.30 16.88 -18.86
C SER A 200 1.94 16.96 -17.37
N HIS A 201 1.31 18.07 -16.99
CA HIS A 201 0.74 18.33 -15.65
C HIS A 201 -0.71 17.81 -15.51
N ASN A 202 -1.19 16.96 -16.43
CA ASN A 202 -2.53 16.39 -16.43
C ASN A 202 -2.50 14.99 -15.80
N ILE A 203 -2.32 14.95 -14.48
CA ILE A 203 -2.17 13.75 -13.67
C ILE A 203 -3.44 13.53 -12.85
N TYR A 204 -3.91 12.28 -12.80
CA TYR A 204 -5.16 11.83 -12.16
C TYR A 204 -4.94 10.46 -11.50
N GLY A 205 -5.82 10.06 -10.59
CA GLY A 205 -5.67 8.81 -9.81
C GLY A 205 -4.83 9.02 -8.55
N LEU A 206 -4.12 7.97 -8.11
CA LEU A 206 -3.63 7.76 -6.74
C LEU A 206 -4.79 7.65 -5.72
N GLY A 207 -4.52 7.05 -4.55
CA GLY A 207 -5.51 6.93 -3.48
C GLY A 207 -5.12 5.97 -2.35
N GLU A 208 -5.93 5.88 -1.29
CA GLU A 208 -7.10 6.73 -1.04
C GLU A 208 -6.73 8.02 -0.31
N HIS A 209 -7.09 9.17 -0.89
CA HIS A 209 -6.70 10.50 -0.39
C HIS A 209 -7.76 11.57 -0.71
N VAL A 210 -7.87 12.57 0.16
CA VAL A 210 -8.67 13.78 -0.12
C VAL A 210 -7.80 14.80 -0.85
N HIS A 211 -7.68 14.63 -2.18
CA HIS A 211 -6.87 15.49 -3.05
C HIS A 211 -7.34 16.96 -3.14
N ARG A 212 -8.58 17.28 -2.72
CA ARG A 212 -9.30 18.57 -2.87
C ARG A 212 -9.56 19.02 -4.33
N GLN A 213 -8.76 18.58 -5.30
CA GLN A 213 -8.96 18.76 -6.74
C GLN A 213 -8.78 17.42 -7.45
N TYR A 214 -9.46 17.19 -8.58
CA TYR A 214 -9.37 15.90 -9.30
C TYR A 214 -8.10 15.78 -10.16
N ARG A 215 -7.70 16.86 -10.85
CA ARG A 215 -6.35 16.98 -11.43
C ARG A 215 -5.39 17.30 -10.28
N HIS A 216 -4.28 16.57 -10.19
CA HIS A 216 -3.24 16.87 -9.20
C HIS A 216 -2.67 18.28 -9.42
N ASP A 217 -2.49 19.02 -8.33
CA ASP A 217 -1.64 20.22 -8.30
C ASP A 217 -0.16 19.81 -8.37
N THR A 218 0.71 20.72 -8.83
CA THR A 218 2.08 20.36 -9.24
C THR A 218 3.24 21.33 -8.94
N ASN A 219 3.72 21.39 -7.68
CA ASN A 219 4.80 22.19 -7.09
C ASN A 219 5.45 21.63 -5.75
N TRP A 220 5.82 20.33 -5.61
CA TRP A 220 6.37 19.50 -4.45
C TRP A 220 5.44 18.61 -3.50
N ARG A 221 4.81 17.51 -4.00
CA ARG A 221 3.64 16.69 -3.47
C ARG A 221 4.21 15.36 -2.96
N THR A 222 3.64 14.88 -1.86
CA THR A 222 3.88 13.56 -1.27
C THR A 222 2.54 12.98 -0.84
N TRP A 223 2.10 11.90 -1.50
CA TRP A 223 0.86 11.18 -1.21
C TRP A 223 1.21 9.80 -0.62
N PRO A 224 1.18 9.62 0.71
CA PRO A 224 1.56 8.35 1.34
C PRO A 224 0.46 7.29 1.12
N ILE A 225 0.80 6.16 0.51
CA ILE A 225 -0.12 5.04 0.29
C ILE A 225 0.16 3.95 1.33
N PHE A 226 -0.69 3.89 2.34
CA PHE A 226 -0.75 2.81 3.33
C PHE A 226 -2.18 2.75 3.87
N THR A 227 -2.79 1.56 3.90
CA THR A 227 -4.16 1.37 4.39
C THR A 227 -4.24 1.69 5.88
N ARG A 228 -5.03 2.70 6.25
CA ARG A 228 -5.09 3.24 7.61
C ARG A 228 -6.44 3.88 7.87
N ASP A 229 -7.03 3.58 9.03
CA ASP A 229 -8.20 4.31 9.51
C ASP A 229 -7.86 5.78 9.80
N ALA A 230 -8.63 6.68 9.18
CA ALA A 230 -8.45 8.12 9.26
C ALA A 230 -9.73 8.85 8.84
N PHE A 231 -10.14 9.85 9.60
CA PHE A 231 -11.09 10.84 9.09
C PHE A 231 -10.52 11.52 7.82
N PRO A 232 -11.33 11.76 6.77
CA PRO A 232 -10.91 12.30 5.48
C PRO A 232 -10.54 13.81 5.53
N ASN A 233 -9.48 14.12 6.28
CA ASN A 233 -8.99 15.46 6.56
C ASN A 233 -7.88 15.84 5.56
N GLY A 234 -8.25 16.43 4.42
CA GLY A 234 -7.34 16.59 3.27
C GLY A 234 -6.07 17.40 3.53
N VAL A 235 -4.91 16.74 3.33
CA VAL A 235 -3.55 17.28 3.51
C VAL A 235 -3.05 17.99 2.24
N ASN A 236 -2.18 19.00 2.40
CA ASN A 236 -1.55 19.73 1.30
C ASN A 236 -0.03 19.46 1.23
N THR A 237 0.44 18.84 0.14
CA THR A 237 1.85 18.74 -0.28
C THR A 237 1.88 18.83 -1.83
N PRO A 238 2.64 19.69 -2.56
CA PRO A 238 2.40 20.14 -3.99
C PRO A 238 2.67 19.56 -5.49
N ALA A 239 3.50 18.59 -6.02
CA ALA A 239 4.36 18.30 -7.29
C ALA A 239 3.95 17.77 -8.73
N PRO A 240 4.78 18.03 -9.80
CA PRO A 240 4.79 17.40 -11.16
C PRO A 240 5.95 16.39 -11.44
N ALA A 241 6.46 15.69 -10.44
CA ALA A 241 7.40 14.58 -10.67
C ALA A 241 6.90 13.39 -9.86
N VAL A 242 6.74 12.22 -10.50
CA VAL A 242 6.33 11.02 -9.78
C VAL A 242 7.59 10.29 -9.31
N THR A 243 7.84 10.37 -8.00
CA THR A 243 8.89 9.62 -7.31
C THR A 243 8.21 8.59 -6.42
N TYR A 244 8.21 7.34 -6.86
CA TYR A 244 7.76 6.23 -6.04
C TYR A 244 8.85 5.91 -5.02
N ARG A 245 8.49 5.85 -3.74
CA ARG A 245 9.32 5.40 -2.62
C ARG A 245 8.55 4.32 -1.88
N THR A 246 9.13 3.12 -1.76
CA THR A 246 8.54 1.99 -1.05
C THR A 246 9.54 1.38 -0.07
N ILE A 247 9.03 0.80 1.02
CA ILE A 247 9.81 0.25 2.14
C ILE A 247 10.08 -1.26 2.01
N GLY A 248 9.89 -1.83 0.82
CA GLY A 248 10.13 -3.25 0.58
C GLY A 248 9.56 -3.75 -0.75
N GLY A 249 9.63 -5.07 -0.95
CA GLY A 249 9.12 -5.75 -2.15
C GLY A 249 10.01 -5.56 -3.38
N VAL A 250 9.39 -5.40 -4.55
CA VAL A 250 10.03 -5.22 -5.87
C VAL A 250 9.40 -4.03 -6.62
N LEU A 251 10.03 -3.58 -7.70
CA LEU A 251 9.43 -2.60 -8.60
C LEU A 251 8.80 -3.31 -9.81
N ASP A 252 7.55 -3.77 -9.70
CA ASP A 252 6.77 -4.31 -10.84
C ASP A 252 5.81 -3.24 -11.38
N PHE A 253 6.18 -2.64 -12.52
CA PHE A 253 5.45 -1.54 -13.14
C PHE A 253 4.72 -1.98 -14.41
N TYR A 254 3.52 -1.45 -14.60
CA TYR A 254 2.72 -1.58 -15.82
C TYR A 254 2.44 -0.18 -16.38
N ILE A 255 2.67 0.02 -17.67
CA ILE A 255 2.36 1.25 -18.40
C ILE A 255 1.37 0.90 -19.51
N PHE A 256 0.25 1.62 -19.51
CA PHE A 256 -0.90 1.40 -20.39
C PHE A 256 -0.96 2.50 -21.46
N PHE A 257 -1.34 2.13 -22.68
CA PHE A 257 -1.40 3.00 -23.85
C PHE A 257 -2.83 3.04 -24.40
N GLY A 258 -3.30 4.25 -24.74
CA GLY A 258 -4.59 4.47 -25.37
C GLY A 258 -4.66 5.85 -25.99
N ASP A 259 -5.49 5.99 -27.02
CA ASP A 259 -5.74 7.26 -27.72
C ASP A 259 -6.65 8.20 -26.88
N THR A 260 -7.33 7.68 -25.86
CA THR A 260 -8.16 8.43 -24.91
C THR A 260 -7.96 7.97 -23.47
N PRO A 261 -8.29 8.80 -22.46
CA PRO A 261 -8.22 8.41 -21.04
C PRO A 261 -9.03 7.16 -20.70
N GLU A 262 -10.20 6.99 -21.33
CA GLU A 262 -11.09 5.85 -21.12
C GLU A 262 -10.45 4.54 -21.60
N GLN A 263 -9.66 4.57 -22.67
CA GLN A 263 -8.90 3.40 -23.13
C GLN A 263 -7.78 3.03 -22.14
N VAL A 264 -7.12 4.02 -21.53
CA VAL A 264 -6.10 3.78 -20.49
C VAL A 264 -6.73 3.16 -19.25
N VAL A 265 -7.91 3.64 -18.82
CA VAL A 265 -8.70 3.02 -17.74
C VAL A 265 -9.15 1.60 -18.11
N HIS A 266 -9.55 1.36 -19.37
CA HIS A 266 -9.95 0.04 -19.83
C HIS A 266 -8.79 -0.97 -19.78
N GLU A 267 -7.61 -0.64 -20.33
CA GLU A 267 -6.43 -1.51 -20.31
C GLU A 267 -5.89 -1.78 -18.89
N PHE A 268 -6.10 -0.83 -17.97
CA PHE A 268 -5.84 -1.02 -16.53
C PHE A 268 -6.81 -2.04 -15.91
N LEU A 269 -8.12 -1.91 -16.16
CA LEU A 269 -9.13 -2.85 -15.66
C LEU A 269 -9.03 -4.25 -16.32
N GLU A 270 -8.54 -4.36 -17.55
CA GLU A 270 -8.18 -5.66 -18.14
C GLU A 270 -6.99 -6.32 -17.42
N LEU A 271 -6.07 -5.54 -16.83
CA LEU A 271 -4.95 -6.06 -16.04
C LEU A 271 -5.37 -6.43 -14.61
N ILE A 272 -6.05 -5.55 -13.88
CA ILE A 272 -6.30 -5.75 -12.43
C ILE A 272 -7.59 -6.51 -12.12
N GLY A 273 -8.52 -6.57 -13.09
CA GLY A 273 -9.87 -7.10 -12.90
C GLY A 273 -10.91 -6.02 -13.19
N LYS A 274 -11.96 -6.42 -13.89
CA LYS A 274 -13.12 -5.54 -14.16
C LYS A 274 -13.99 -5.45 -12.92
N PRO A 275 -14.62 -4.29 -12.64
CA PRO A 275 -15.60 -4.20 -11.57
C PRO A 275 -16.74 -5.20 -11.81
N VAL A 276 -17.21 -5.83 -10.73
CA VAL A 276 -18.39 -6.70 -10.77
C VAL A 276 -19.62 -5.93 -11.23
N ILE A 277 -20.53 -6.59 -11.94
CA ILE A 277 -21.83 -5.99 -12.27
C ILE A 277 -22.65 -5.97 -10.96
N PRO A 278 -23.06 -4.79 -10.44
CA PRO A 278 -23.84 -4.72 -9.21
C PRO A 278 -25.23 -5.33 -9.41
N ALA A 279 -25.78 -5.90 -8.34
CA ALA A 279 -27.18 -6.29 -8.34
C ALA A 279 -28.06 -5.03 -8.45
N TYR A 280 -29.07 -5.04 -9.32
CA TYR A 280 -29.80 -3.82 -9.72
C TYR A 280 -30.33 -2.99 -8.54
N TRP A 281 -30.78 -3.64 -7.46
CA TRP A 281 -31.28 -2.99 -6.24
C TRP A 281 -30.20 -2.17 -5.50
N SER A 282 -28.91 -2.43 -5.69
CA SER A 282 -27.84 -1.66 -5.03
C SER A 282 -27.58 -0.30 -5.68
N LEU A 283 -28.22 -0.02 -6.82
CA LEU A 283 -28.29 1.31 -7.43
C LEU A 283 -29.39 2.19 -6.81
N GLY A 284 -30.25 1.59 -5.97
CA GLY A 284 -31.30 2.26 -5.22
C GLY A 284 -30.79 3.10 -4.06
N PHE A 285 -31.67 3.92 -3.47
CA PHE A 285 -31.27 4.78 -2.35
C PHE A 285 -31.08 3.98 -1.06
N GLN A 286 -30.08 4.38 -0.28
CA GLN A 286 -29.55 3.65 0.86
C GLN A 286 -29.63 4.55 2.10
N LEU A 287 -30.11 4.01 3.21
CA LEU A 287 -30.17 4.74 4.48
C LEU A 287 -29.44 3.95 5.57
N SER A 288 -28.52 4.64 6.24
CA SER A 288 -27.71 4.13 7.34
C SER A 288 -27.50 5.23 8.37
N ARG A 289 -27.12 4.82 9.58
CA ARG A 289 -26.40 5.63 10.57
C ARG A 289 -25.69 4.69 11.52
N TRP A 290 -24.59 5.16 12.07
CA TRP A 290 -24.08 4.63 13.32
C TRP A 290 -25.06 4.92 14.46
N ASN A 291 -25.33 3.92 15.29
CA ASN A 291 -26.11 4.00 16.52
C ASN A 291 -27.55 4.52 16.30
N TYR A 292 -28.45 3.64 15.86
CA TYR A 292 -29.90 3.80 16.05
C TYR A 292 -30.30 3.56 17.52
N GLY A 293 -29.55 2.69 18.22
CA GLY A 293 -29.63 2.40 19.64
C GLY A 293 -30.65 1.32 20.02
N ASN A 294 -31.69 1.12 19.22
CA ASN A 294 -32.61 -0.03 19.28
C ASN A 294 -33.47 -0.12 18.00
N LEU A 295 -34.05 -1.29 17.78
CA LEU A 295 -34.84 -1.62 16.59
C LEU A 295 -36.10 -0.75 16.40
N SER A 296 -36.68 -0.18 17.47
CA SER A 296 -37.84 0.71 17.33
C SER A 296 -37.49 2.01 16.60
N ILE A 297 -36.28 2.53 16.81
CA ILE A 297 -35.82 3.76 16.12
C ILE A 297 -35.48 3.47 14.65
N VAL A 298 -35.02 2.25 14.33
CA VAL A 298 -34.88 1.79 12.93
C VAL A 298 -36.25 1.71 12.28
N LYS A 299 -37.22 1.03 12.89
CA LYS A 299 -38.61 0.90 12.39
C LYS A 299 -39.27 2.26 12.17
N GLU A 300 -39.18 3.19 13.13
CA GLU A 300 -39.68 4.57 12.98
C GLU A 300 -38.99 5.31 11.80
N THR A 301 -37.68 5.12 11.64
CA THR A 301 -36.91 5.73 10.55
C THR A 301 -37.29 5.17 9.18
N VAL A 302 -37.56 3.88 9.05
CA VAL A 302 -38.08 3.30 7.81
C VAL A 302 -39.46 3.86 7.48
N GLU A 303 -40.41 3.77 8.43
CA GLU A 303 -41.80 4.15 8.16
C GLU A 303 -41.97 5.64 7.86
N ARG A 304 -41.23 6.54 8.53
CA ARG A 304 -41.35 7.99 8.25
C ARG A 304 -40.77 8.40 6.89
N ASN A 305 -39.83 7.63 6.32
CA ASN A 305 -39.34 7.86 4.96
C ASN A 305 -40.30 7.29 3.91
N ARG A 306 -40.89 6.11 4.16
CA ARG A 306 -41.96 5.56 3.32
C ARG A 306 -43.21 6.45 3.31
N ALA A 307 -43.56 7.05 4.44
CA ALA A 307 -44.73 7.93 4.59
C ALA A 307 -44.62 9.27 3.82
N VAL A 308 -43.48 9.55 3.18
CA VAL A 308 -43.28 10.69 2.27
C VAL A 308 -42.91 10.24 0.85
N ASP A 309 -43.20 8.99 0.50
CA ASP A 309 -42.94 8.36 -0.81
C ASP A 309 -41.47 8.48 -1.27
N LEU A 310 -40.51 8.49 -0.34
CA LEU A 310 -39.08 8.52 -0.68
C LEU A 310 -38.68 7.22 -1.41
N PRO A 311 -38.11 7.30 -2.63
CA PRO A 311 -37.49 6.13 -3.27
C PRO A 311 -36.37 5.63 -2.36
N TYR A 312 -36.50 4.39 -1.88
CA TYR A 312 -35.71 3.89 -0.76
C TYR A 312 -35.67 2.36 -0.80
N ASP A 313 -34.52 1.81 -1.17
CA ASP A 313 -34.36 0.38 -1.43
C ASP A 313 -33.73 -0.34 -0.23
N ILE A 314 -32.70 0.24 0.40
CA ILE A 314 -31.84 -0.49 1.35
C ILE A 314 -31.78 0.18 2.73
N GLN A 315 -32.23 -0.53 3.77
CA GLN A 315 -31.92 -0.21 5.17
C GLN A 315 -30.63 -0.92 5.58
N TYR A 316 -29.66 -0.17 6.11
CA TYR A 316 -28.49 -0.71 6.79
C TYR A 316 -28.75 -0.84 8.30
N THR A 317 -28.02 -1.68 9.02
CA THR A 317 -27.85 -1.48 10.47
C THR A 317 -26.41 -1.70 10.88
N ASP A 318 -25.93 -0.76 11.69
CA ASP A 318 -24.58 -0.61 12.19
C ASP A 318 -24.41 -1.43 13.50
N ILE A 319 -23.23 -1.41 14.13
CA ILE A 319 -22.80 -2.31 15.21
C ILE A 319 -23.71 -2.30 16.45
N ASP A 320 -24.63 -1.34 16.57
CA ASP A 320 -25.64 -1.31 17.64
C ASP A 320 -26.67 -2.45 17.55
N TYR A 321 -26.79 -3.16 16.41
CA TYR A 321 -27.61 -4.39 16.33
C TYR A 321 -27.01 -5.58 17.09
N MET A 322 -25.69 -5.63 17.24
CA MET A 322 -24.94 -6.79 17.75
C MET A 322 -25.02 -6.93 19.28
N GLU A 323 -24.83 -8.15 19.79
CA GLU A 323 -24.62 -8.38 21.22
C GLU A 323 -23.21 -7.88 21.60
N ASP A 324 -23.14 -6.80 22.39
CA ASP A 324 -21.91 -6.14 22.83
C ASP A 324 -20.90 -5.76 21.71
N LYS A 325 -21.38 -5.61 20.47
CA LYS A 325 -20.59 -5.37 19.23
C LYS A 325 -19.75 -6.57 18.77
N LYS A 326 -20.23 -7.80 19.03
CA LYS A 326 -19.66 -9.05 18.49
C LYS A 326 -20.35 -9.46 17.18
N ASP A 327 -19.56 -9.74 16.15
CA ASP A 327 -20.04 -10.28 14.87
C ASP A 327 -20.88 -11.56 15.02
N PHE A 328 -21.70 -11.83 14.01
CA PHE A 328 -22.58 -13.02 13.95
C PHE A 328 -23.58 -13.17 15.12
N THR A 329 -23.74 -12.14 15.96
CA THR A 329 -24.75 -12.07 17.04
C THR A 329 -25.77 -10.96 16.78
N TYR A 330 -26.86 -10.92 17.54
CA TYR A 330 -27.68 -9.71 17.67
C TYR A 330 -28.23 -9.57 19.09
N ASP A 331 -28.39 -8.31 19.54
CA ASP A 331 -28.88 -7.97 20.87
C ASP A 331 -30.33 -8.45 21.05
N LYS A 332 -30.49 -9.54 21.81
CA LYS A 332 -31.78 -10.19 22.05
C LYS A 332 -32.75 -9.36 22.93
N VAL A 333 -32.37 -8.14 23.35
CA VAL A 333 -33.21 -7.18 24.08
C VAL A 333 -33.54 -5.95 23.22
N LYS A 334 -32.53 -5.21 22.75
CA LYS A 334 -32.71 -3.98 21.94
C LYS A 334 -33.13 -4.26 20.49
N PHE A 335 -32.79 -5.44 19.99
CA PHE A 335 -33.05 -5.90 18.62
C PHE A 335 -33.74 -7.28 18.60
N ALA A 336 -34.54 -7.60 19.62
CA ALA A 336 -35.20 -8.90 19.78
C ALA A 336 -35.95 -9.40 18.52
N GLU A 337 -36.60 -8.49 17.77
CA GLU A 337 -37.37 -8.77 16.56
C GLU A 337 -36.59 -8.58 15.24
N LEU A 338 -35.25 -8.64 15.27
CA LEU A 338 -34.40 -8.41 14.09
C LEU A 338 -34.71 -9.34 12.90
N PRO A 339 -34.96 -10.66 13.09
CA PRO A 339 -35.36 -11.55 11.99
C PRO A 339 -36.65 -11.09 11.32
N GLN A 340 -37.68 -10.77 12.11
CA GLN A 340 -38.99 -10.34 11.62
C GLN A 340 -38.92 -8.96 10.95
N PHE A 341 -37.98 -8.10 11.36
CA PHE A 341 -37.74 -6.83 10.68
C PHE A 341 -37.09 -7.01 9.30
N ALA A 342 -36.17 -7.97 9.14
CA ALA A 342 -35.62 -8.31 7.84
C ALA A 342 -36.70 -8.87 6.90
N GLU A 343 -37.55 -9.79 7.39
CA GLU A 343 -38.73 -10.30 6.66
C GLU A 343 -39.68 -9.15 6.26
N TYR A 344 -39.95 -8.21 7.17
CA TYR A 344 -40.80 -7.03 6.91
C TYR A 344 -40.20 -6.05 5.88
N LEU A 345 -38.87 -5.95 5.76
CA LEU A 345 -38.26 -5.20 4.67
C LEU A 345 -38.49 -5.91 3.32
N HIS A 346 -38.34 -7.25 3.28
CA HIS A 346 -38.57 -8.06 2.08
C HIS A 346 -40.03 -8.04 1.62
N GLU A 347 -41.00 -8.11 2.54
CA GLU A 347 -42.45 -7.96 2.24
C GLU A 347 -42.78 -6.64 1.53
N LYS A 348 -41.94 -5.61 1.69
CA LYS A 348 -42.11 -4.27 1.14
C LYS A 348 -41.21 -4.01 -0.07
N GLY A 349 -40.54 -5.05 -0.59
CA GLY A 349 -39.63 -4.97 -1.73
C GLY A 349 -38.25 -4.39 -1.41
N GLN A 350 -37.99 -4.05 -0.13
CA GLN A 350 -36.71 -3.49 0.30
C GLN A 350 -35.67 -4.57 0.60
N LYS A 351 -34.45 -4.09 0.88
CA LYS A 351 -33.24 -4.86 1.12
C LYS A 351 -32.66 -4.51 2.49
N TYR A 352 -32.04 -5.49 3.13
CA TYR A 352 -31.45 -5.32 4.45
C TYR A 352 -29.96 -5.67 4.44
N ILE A 353 -29.11 -4.74 4.88
CA ILE A 353 -27.66 -4.93 4.97
C ILE A 353 -27.21 -4.74 6.42
N LEU A 354 -26.33 -5.63 6.87
CA LEU A 354 -25.70 -5.57 8.18
C LEU A 354 -24.21 -5.26 8.02
N ILE A 355 -23.68 -4.46 8.94
CA ILE A 355 -22.23 -4.34 9.10
C ILE A 355 -21.64 -5.67 9.62
N LEU A 356 -20.43 -6.00 9.20
CA LEU A 356 -19.55 -6.93 9.92
C LEU A 356 -18.15 -6.31 10.00
N ASP A 357 -17.54 -6.42 11.17
CA ASP A 357 -16.13 -6.10 11.39
C ASP A 357 -15.26 -7.36 11.14
N PRO A 358 -13.95 -7.23 10.92
CA PRO A 358 -13.06 -8.40 10.85
C PRO A 358 -12.71 -8.95 12.23
N ALA A 359 -12.72 -8.11 13.28
CA ALA A 359 -12.03 -8.40 14.54
C ALA A 359 -12.92 -9.19 15.52
N ILE A 360 -12.61 -10.47 15.70
CA ILE A 360 -13.41 -11.39 16.51
C ILE A 360 -12.99 -11.32 17.97
N ALA A 361 -13.92 -10.91 18.83
CA ALA A 361 -13.70 -10.83 20.27
C ALA A 361 -13.20 -12.16 20.89
N THR A 362 -12.23 -12.09 21.80
CA THR A 362 -11.85 -13.23 22.67
C THR A 362 -12.84 -13.41 23.83
N SER A 363 -13.60 -12.37 24.15
CA SER A 363 -14.53 -12.34 25.28
C SER A 363 -15.80 -13.16 25.05
N LYS A 364 -16.30 -13.76 26.14
CA LYS A 364 -17.56 -14.49 26.19
C LYS A 364 -18.79 -13.61 25.83
N ARG A 365 -19.89 -14.31 25.57
CA ARG A 365 -21.23 -13.73 25.39
C ARG A 365 -21.92 -13.42 26.72
N VAL A 366 -23.02 -12.68 26.64
CA VAL A 366 -23.79 -12.25 27.82
C VAL A 366 -24.23 -13.45 28.66
N GLY A 367 -24.03 -13.39 29.99
CA GLY A 367 -24.39 -14.47 30.90
C GLY A 367 -23.41 -15.65 30.92
N ASP A 368 -22.12 -15.38 30.69
CA ASP A 368 -21.04 -16.38 30.71
C ASP A 368 -21.13 -17.47 29.61
N ALA A 369 -21.97 -17.25 28.60
CA ALA A 369 -22.12 -18.13 27.45
C ALA A 369 -20.85 -18.14 26.56
N PRO A 370 -20.57 -19.26 25.85
CA PRO A 370 -19.54 -19.31 24.83
C PRO A 370 -19.75 -18.25 23.74
N TYR A 371 -18.68 -17.89 23.02
CA TYR A 371 -18.80 -17.10 21.79
C TYR A 371 -18.35 -18.00 20.63
N GLU A 372 -19.31 -18.72 20.07
CA GLU A 372 -18.98 -19.93 19.32
C GLU A 372 -18.29 -19.65 17.98
N SER A 373 -18.34 -18.42 17.48
CA SER A 373 -17.61 -17.96 16.30
C SER A 373 -16.10 -17.83 16.57
N TYR A 374 -15.71 -17.37 17.77
CA TYR A 374 -14.32 -17.41 18.24
C TYR A 374 -13.85 -18.85 18.49
N ASP A 375 -14.70 -19.68 19.11
CA ASP A 375 -14.37 -21.09 19.36
C ASP A 375 -14.15 -21.86 18.04
N ARG A 376 -15.01 -21.64 17.02
CA ARG A 376 -14.88 -22.27 15.70
C ARG A 376 -13.69 -21.76 14.89
N GLY A 377 -13.43 -20.45 14.89
CA GLY A 377 -12.26 -19.88 14.21
C GLY A 377 -10.94 -20.34 14.83
N THR A 378 -10.90 -20.46 16.16
CA THR A 378 -9.75 -21.04 16.88
C THR A 378 -9.57 -22.51 16.53
N ALA A 379 -10.64 -23.31 16.51
CA ALA A 379 -10.58 -24.72 16.10
C ALA A 379 -10.20 -24.93 14.62
N LYS A 380 -10.30 -23.89 13.79
CA LYS A 380 -9.88 -23.85 12.38
C LYS A 380 -8.45 -23.33 12.18
N ASN A 381 -7.84 -22.70 13.19
CA ASN A 381 -6.64 -21.87 13.07
C ASN A 381 -6.83 -20.72 12.05
N ALA A 382 -7.96 -20.02 12.14
CA ALA A 382 -8.36 -18.95 11.21
C ALA A 382 -7.65 -17.61 11.43
N TRP A 383 -6.76 -17.50 12.41
CA TRP A 383 -6.23 -16.22 12.92
C TRP A 383 -4.86 -15.84 12.35
N VAL A 384 -4.63 -14.54 12.15
CA VAL A 384 -3.28 -13.96 12.02
C VAL A 384 -2.50 -14.25 13.30
N THR A 385 -1.23 -14.63 13.16
CA THR A 385 -0.36 -14.95 14.31
C THR A 385 0.66 -13.85 14.59
N GLU A 386 1.18 -13.89 15.81
CA GLU A 386 2.45 -13.29 16.20
C GLU A 386 3.64 -13.83 15.37
N SER A 387 4.80 -13.20 15.58
CA SER A 387 6.07 -13.56 14.92
C SER A 387 6.59 -14.97 15.22
N ASP A 388 5.98 -15.72 16.14
CA ASP A 388 6.28 -17.13 16.40
C ASP A 388 5.58 -18.10 15.42
N GLY A 389 4.61 -17.60 14.64
CA GLY A 389 3.85 -18.39 13.66
C GLY A 389 2.78 -19.31 14.27
N VAL A 390 2.45 -19.18 15.57
CA VAL A 390 1.51 -20.09 16.27
C VAL A 390 0.61 -19.40 17.29
N THR A 391 1.04 -18.30 17.92
CA THR A 391 0.22 -17.55 18.89
C THR A 391 -0.67 -16.56 18.13
N PRO A 392 -2.01 -16.55 18.31
CA PRO A 392 -2.88 -15.57 17.66
C PRO A 392 -2.51 -14.13 18.05
N LEU A 393 -2.49 -13.23 17.07
CA LEU A 393 -2.28 -11.80 17.28
C LEU A 393 -3.50 -11.19 17.99
N ILE A 394 -3.25 -10.47 19.09
CA ILE A 394 -4.27 -9.82 19.91
C ILE A 394 -4.26 -8.30 19.69
N GLY A 395 -5.43 -7.71 19.53
CA GLY A 395 -5.65 -6.26 19.54
C GLY A 395 -6.93 -5.88 20.28
N GLU A 396 -7.35 -4.62 20.14
CA GLU A 396 -8.60 -4.10 20.71
C GLU A 396 -9.40 -3.38 19.63
N VAL A 397 -10.68 -3.73 19.45
CA VAL A 397 -11.62 -3.12 18.50
C VAL A 397 -12.98 -2.96 19.21
N TRP A 398 -14.07 -2.69 18.50
CA TRP A 398 -15.40 -2.46 19.04
C TRP A 398 -15.89 -3.40 20.17
N PRO A 399 -15.68 -4.73 20.16
CA PRO A 399 -16.08 -5.61 21.27
C PRO A 399 -15.06 -5.74 22.42
N GLY A 400 -13.96 -4.97 22.39
CA GLY A 400 -12.82 -5.10 23.31
C GLY A 400 -11.70 -5.94 22.71
N GLU A 401 -11.03 -6.74 23.55
CA GLU A 401 -9.95 -7.65 23.14
C GLU A 401 -10.41 -8.62 22.04
N ALA A 402 -9.65 -8.68 20.95
CA ALA A 402 -10.02 -9.40 19.73
C ALA A 402 -8.81 -10.01 19.00
N VAL A 403 -9.08 -11.06 18.23
CA VAL A 403 -8.17 -11.66 17.23
C VAL A 403 -8.56 -11.24 15.83
N PHE A 404 -7.58 -11.23 14.92
CA PHE A 404 -7.77 -10.85 13.51
C PHE A 404 -7.75 -12.10 12.61
N PRO A 405 -8.75 -12.32 11.74
CA PRO A 405 -8.74 -13.45 10.81
C PRO A 405 -7.75 -13.28 9.66
N ASP A 406 -6.99 -14.34 9.36
CA ASP A 406 -6.11 -14.38 8.19
C ASP A 406 -6.90 -14.77 6.93
N TYR A 407 -7.55 -13.78 6.32
CA TYR A 407 -8.27 -13.93 5.05
C TYR A 407 -7.40 -14.37 3.86
N THR A 408 -6.07 -14.46 4.00
CA THR A 408 -5.19 -15.08 2.98
C THR A 408 -5.18 -16.61 3.07
N SER A 409 -5.67 -17.18 4.18
CA SER A 409 -5.77 -18.62 4.40
C SER A 409 -7.12 -19.20 4.00
N GLN A 410 -7.11 -20.36 3.34
CA GLN A 410 -8.35 -21.11 3.04
C GLN A 410 -9.09 -21.52 4.32
N ALA A 411 -8.37 -21.76 5.43
CA ALA A 411 -8.98 -22.13 6.70
C ALA A 411 -9.86 -21.01 7.31
N CYS A 412 -9.42 -19.75 7.18
CA CYS A 412 -10.23 -18.58 7.50
C CYS A 412 -11.39 -18.41 6.53
N ILE A 413 -11.17 -18.53 5.22
CA ILE A 413 -12.23 -18.39 4.21
C ILE A 413 -13.36 -19.41 4.45
N ASP A 414 -13.02 -20.67 4.68
CA ASP A 414 -13.98 -21.74 5.03
C ASP A 414 -14.75 -21.43 6.33
N TRP A 415 -14.10 -20.84 7.32
CA TRP A 415 -14.71 -20.47 8.59
C TRP A 415 -15.67 -19.28 8.42
N TRP A 416 -15.22 -18.20 7.78
CA TRP A 416 -16.03 -16.99 7.56
C TRP A 416 -17.31 -17.28 6.75
N VAL A 417 -17.24 -18.18 5.77
CA VAL A 417 -18.42 -18.63 5.01
C VAL A 417 -19.39 -19.43 5.88
N ASP A 418 -18.90 -20.29 6.78
CA ASP A 418 -19.73 -21.05 7.73
C ASP A 418 -20.38 -20.14 8.78
N GLU A 419 -19.65 -19.14 9.30
CA GLU A 419 -20.22 -18.10 10.19
C GLU A 419 -21.30 -17.26 9.49
N TYR A 420 -21.03 -16.81 8.26
CA TYR A 420 -22.00 -16.08 7.45
C TYR A 420 -23.25 -16.92 7.17
N GLU A 421 -23.11 -18.19 6.78
CA GLU A 421 -24.23 -19.10 6.56
C GLU A 421 -25.03 -19.37 7.84
N ARG A 422 -24.39 -19.44 9.01
CA ARG A 422 -25.07 -19.57 10.30
C ARG A 422 -25.88 -18.32 10.61
N PHE A 423 -25.28 -17.14 10.52
CA PHE A 423 -25.95 -15.90 10.87
C PHE A 423 -27.07 -15.53 9.89
N TYR A 424 -26.90 -15.82 8.59
CA TYR A 424 -27.97 -15.71 7.58
C TYR A 424 -29.16 -16.65 7.87
N ARG A 425 -28.98 -17.73 8.65
CA ARG A 425 -30.11 -18.59 9.10
C ARG A 425 -30.89 -17.97 10.26
N GLU A 426 -30.29 -17.10 11.07
CA GLU A 426 -30.99 -16.30 12.09
C GLU A 426 -31.61 -15.01 11.51
N VAL A 427 -30.87 -14.23 10.71
CA VAL A 427 -31.30 -12.91 10.21
C VAL A 427 -31.15 -12.83 8.69
N LYS A 428 -32.25 -12.59 7.96
CA LYS A 428 -32.31 -12.59 6.49
C LYS A 428 -31.84 -11.27 5.85
N HIS A 429 -30.55 -10.99 5.98
CA HIS A 429 -29.89 -9.89 5.27
C HIS A 429 -29.54 -10.28 3.82
N ASP A 430 -29.42 -9.30 2.92
CA ASP A 430 -29.23 -9.49 1.47
C ASP A 430 -27.78 -9.33 1.00
N ALA A 431 -26.97 -8.59 1.76
CA ALA A 431 -25.54 -8.42 1.55
C ALA A 431 -24.84 -7.96 2.84
N LEU A 432 -23.51 -7.89 2.79
CA LEU A 432 -22.65 -7.41 3.87
C LEU A 432 -22.15 -5.99 3.61
N TRP A 433 -21.95 -5.25 4.69
CA TRP A 433 -21.10 -4.07 4.74
C TRP A 433 -19.86 -4.40 5.58
N ILE A 434 -18.76 -4.76 4.94
CA ILE A 434 -17.49 -4.96 5.65
C ILE A 434 -16.86 -3.61 5.99
N VAL A 435 -16.42 -3.46 7.23
CA VAL A 435 -15.74 -2.26 7.75
C VAL A 435 -14.51 -2.69 8.53
N SER A 436 -13.46 -1.87 8.51
CA SER A 436 -12.28 -2.05 9.36
C SER A 436 -11.96 -0.74 10.07
N GLN A 437 -12.29 -0.66 11.36
CA GLN A 437 -11.95 0.47 12.22
C GLN A 437 -10.77 0.07 13.12
N PHE A 438 -9.74 0.94 13.23
CA PHE A 438 -8.43 0.64 13.85
C PHE A 438 -7.87 1.81 14.67
#